data_AF-A0A381NMF1-F1
#
_entry.id   AF-A0A381NMF1-F1
#
_cell.length_a   1.000
_cell.length_b   1.000
_cell.length_c   1.000
_cell.angle_alpha   90.00
_cell.angle_beta   90.00
_cell.angle_gamma   90.00
#
_symmetry.space_group_name_H-M   'P 1'
#
loop_
_entity.id
_entity.type
_entity.pdbx_description
1 polymer ?
#
loop_
_entity_poly.entity_id
_entity_poly.type
_entity_poly.pdbx_seq_one_letter_code
_entity_poly.pdbx_strand_id
1 'polypeptide(L)'
;MHAGASRYDTDRFGVIYRASPRQSDVMIVAGTLVNKMAPALRKVYDQMAEPKWVISMGSCANGGGYYHHSYSVVRGCDQIIPVDIYVPGCPPTSEALIHGIIELQNKIKKRS
;
A
#
# COMPACT_ATOMS: atom_id res chain seq x y z
N MET A 1 10.42 5.00 -0.98
CA MET A 1 11.54 5.93 -0.71
C MET A 1 11.67 7.01 -1.76
N HIS A 2 11.93 6.69 -3.04
CA HIS A 2 12.09 7.72 -4.09
C HIS A 2 10.89 8.68 -4.24
N ALA A 3 9.66 8.23 -4.04
CA ALA A 3 8.48 9.11 -4.06
C ALA A 3 8.53 10.20 -2.96
N GLY A 4 9.13 9.93 -1.80
CA GLY A 4 9.31 10.91 -0.73
C GLY A 4 10.63 11.69 -0.81
N ALA A 5 11.43 11.50 -1.87
CA ALA A 5 12.66 12.27 -2.07
C ALA A 5 12.36 13.62 -2.75
N SER A 6 13.30 14.55 -2.67
CA SER A 6 13.16 15.96 -3.10
C SER A 6 12.60 16.17 -4.52
N ARG A 7 12.84 15.24 -5.46
CA ARG A 7 12.31 15.35 -6.83
C ARG A 7 10.78 15.27 -6.88
N TYR A 8 10.20 14.39 -6.08
CA TYR A 8 8.79 14.02 -6.14
C TYR A 8 7.99 14.50 -4.94
N ASP A 9 8.66 14.56 -3.77
CA ASP A 9 8.22 15.18 -2.52
C ASP A 9 6.73 14.95 -2.19
N THR A 10 6.43 13.77 -1.64
CA THR A 10 5.08 13.42 -1.17
C THR A 10 4.54 14.36 -0.09
N ASP A 11 5.40 15.08 0.63
CA ASP A 11 4.97 16.03 1.67
C ASP A 11 4.18 17.22 1.08
N ARG A 12 4.46 17.59 -0.18
CA ARG A 12 3.68 18.61 -0.92
C ARG A 12 2.20 18.26 -1.06
N PHE A 13 1.87 16.98 -1.00
CA PHE A 13 0.50 16.47 -1.06
C PHE A 13 -0.10 16.19 0.33
N GLY A 14 0.59 16.61 1.41
CA GLY A 14 0.19 16.37 2.79
C GLY A 14 0.42 14.93 3.26
N VAL A 15 1.27 14.16 2.56
CA VAL A 15 1.52 12.75 2.90
C VAL A 15 2.79 12.61 3.72
N ILE A 16 2.60 12.32 5.01
CA ILE A 16 3.68 12.09 5.98
C ILE A 16 3.68 10.63 6.39
N TYR A 17 4.83 9.97 6.27
CA TYR A 17 4.98 8.60 6.73
C TYR A 17 5.05 8.55 8.26
N ARG A 18 4.11 7.83 8.87
CA ARG A 18 4.11 7.54 10.31
C ARG A 18 4.62 6.12 10.56
N ALA A 19 5.50 5.97 11.54
CA ALA A 19 6.03 4.66 11.94
C ALA A 19 5.01 3.83 12.74
N SER A 20 4.04 4.48 13.37
CA SER A 20 3.00 3.83 14.17
C SER A 20 1.71 3.68 13.37
N PRO A 21 1.15 2.45 13.25
CA PRO A 21 -0.12 2.26 12.55
C PRO A 21 -1.30 2.92 13.26
N ARG A 22 -1.18 3.22 14.56
CA ARG A 22 -2.25 3.86 15.34
C ARG A 22 -2.47 5.33 14.97
N GLN A 23 -1.52 5.94 14.29
CA GLN A 23 -1.55 7.34 13.83
C GLN A 23 -1.61 7.43 12.31
N SER A 24 -1.78 6.30 11.61
CA SER A 24 -1.79 6.22 10.15
C SER A 24 -3.19 5.98 9.64
N ASP A 25 -3.61 6.79 8.67
CA ASP A 25 -4.90 6.60 7.99
C ASP A 25 -4.78 5.67 6.77
N VAL A 26 -3.58 5.60 6.16
CA VAL A 26 -3.32 4.80 4.96
C VAL A 26 -2.19 3.81 5.22
N MET A 27 -2.41 2.55 4.82
CA MET A 27 -1.37 1.52 4.79
C MET A 27 -0.96 1.22 3.35
N ILE A 28 0.33 1.38 3.05
CA ILE A 28 0.90 1.05 1.73
C ILE A 28 1.63 -0.28 1.83
N VAL A 29 1.12 -1.31 1.15
CA VAL A 29 1.78 -2.62 1.06
C VAL A 29 2.76 -2.60 -0.11
N ALA A 30 4.02 -2.24 0.16
CA ALA A 30 5.06 -2.06 -0.84
C ALA A 30 6.01 -3.26 -0.91
N GLY A 31 5.57 -4.36 -1.53
CA GLY A 31 6.42 -5.52 -1.79
C GLY A 31 5.72 -6.86 -1.66
N THR A 32 6.50 -7.93 -1.76
CA THR A 32 5.99 -9.30 -1.68
C THR A 32 5.51 -9.63 -0.27
N LEU A 33 4.28 -10.14 -0.16
CA LEU A 33 3.74 -10.67 1.08
C LEU A 33 4.06 -12.16 1.20
N VAL A 34 4.89 -12.52 2.16
CA VAL A 34 5.19 -13.93 2.47
C VAL A 34 4.20 -14.50 3.48
N ASN A 35 3.95 -15.81 3.42
CA ASN A 35 3.01 -16.53 4.29
C ASN A 35 3.29 -16.27 5.79
N LYS A 36 4.58 -16.16 6.16
CA LYS A 36 5.00 -15.86 7.53
C LYS A 36 4.66 -14.43 7.98
N MET A 37 4.59 -13.48 7.06
CA MET A 37 4.33 -12.06 7.33
C MET A 37 2.83 -11.74 7.29
N ALA A 38 2.02 -12.55 6.62
CA ALA A 38 0.56 -12.40 6.54
C ALA A 38 -0.14 -12.11 7.90
N PRO A 39 0.11 -12.87 8.99
CA PRO A 39 -0.54 -12.58 10.27
C PRO A 39 -0.08 -11.25 10.89
N ALA A 40 1.19 -10.87 10.70
CA ALA A 40 1.71 -9.60 11.19
C ALA A 40 1.09 -8.42 10.44
N LEU A 41 0.95 -8.53 9.11
CA LEU A 41 0.28 -7.53 8.29
C LEU A 41 -1.17 -7.33 8.75
N ARG A 42 -1.91 -8.42 8.97
CA ARG A 42 -3.30 -8.33 9.44
C ARG A 42 -3.39 -7.63 10.80
N LYS A 43 -2.51 -7.99 11.74
CA LYS A 43 -2.46 -7.36 13.07
C LYS A 43 -2.19 -5.86 12.98
N VAL A 44 -1.31 -5.42 12.09
CA VAL A 44 -1.02 -3.99 11.87
C VAL A 44 -2.25 -3.26 11.32
N TYR A 45 -2.93 -3.86 10.34
CA TYR A 45 -4.18 -3.30 9.78
C TYR A 45 -5.32 -3.20 10.79
N ASP A 46 -5.44 -4.19 11.68
CA ASP A 46 -6.46 -4.20 12.73
C ASP A 46 -6.18 -3.14 13.81
N GLN A 47 -4.92 -2.69 13.97
CA GLN A 47 -4.54 -1.63 14.92
C GLN A 47 -4.75 -0.21 14.40
N MET A 48 -5.05 -0.03 13.11
CA MET A 48 -5.35 1.28 12.53
C MET A 48 -6.76 1.72 12.92
N ALA A 49 -6.92 3.00 13.26
CA ALA A 49 -8.20 3.61 13.56
C ALA A 49 -9.03 3.80 12.28
N GLU A 50 -10.36 3.80 12.40
CA GLU A 50 -11.23 4.21 11.30
C GLU A 50 -11.32 5.75 11.23
N PRO A 51 -11.32 6.36 10.03
CA PRO A 51 -11.31 5.77 8.70
C PRO A 51 -9.92 5.32 8.24
N LYS A 52 -9.83 4.10 7.65
CA LYS A 52 -8.57 3.53 7.14
C LYS A 52 -8.67 3.09 5.70
N TRP A 53 -7.55 3.18 4.98
CA TRP A 53 -7.44 2.78 3.58
C TRP A 53 -6.16 1.98 3.31
N VAL A 54 -6.18 1.18 2.24
CA VAL A 54 -5.03 0.34 1.85
C VAL A 54 -4.67 0.56 0.38
N ILE A 55 -3.40 0.86 0.12
CA ILE A 55 -2.82 0.90 -1.22
C ILE A 55 -1.92 -0.32 -1.39
N SER A 56 -2.20 -1.14 -2.40
CA SER A 56 -1.30 -2.23 -2.81
C SER A 56 -0.32 -1.69 -3.84
N MET A 57 0.98 -1.74 -3.52
CA MET A 57 2.04 -1.18 -4.36
C MET A 57 2.89 -2.30 -4.98
N GLY A 58 2.76 -2.44 -6.29
CA GLY A 58 3.56 -3.32 -7.12
C GLY A 58 2.95 -4.71 -7.34
N SER A 59 3.41 -5.39 -8.39
CA SER A 59 2.82 -6.65 -8.86
C SER A 59 2.82 -7.76 -7.80
N CYS A 60 3.83 -7.81 -6.93
CA CYS A 60 3.90 -8.80 -5.86
C CYS A 60 2.82 -8.60 -4.79
N ALA A 61 2.54 -7.35 -4.42
CA ALA A 61 1.48 -7.02 -3.46
C ALA A 61 0.08 -7.22 -4.06
N ASN A 62 -0.08 -6.91 -5.35
CA ASN A 62 -1.38 -7.00 -6.04
C ASN A 62 -1.83 -8.46 -6.21
N GLY A 63 -0.91 -9.38 -6.54
CA GLY A 63 -1.30 -10.76 -6.89
C GLY A 63 -0.19 -11.80 -6.78
N GLY A 64 0.84 -11.56 -5.97
CA GLY A 64 2.04 -12.43 -5.87
C GLY A 64 3.09 -12.15 -6.94
N GLY A 65 2.71 -11.55 -8.07
CA GLY A 65 3.62 -11.01 -9.09
C GLY A 65 4.61 -12.06 -9.61
N TYR A 66 5.89 -11.70 -9.64
CA TYR A 66 6.95 -12.60 -10.09
C TYR A 66 7.02 -13.91 -9.28
N TYR A 67 6.57 -13.89 -8.02
CA TYR A 67 6.61 -15.03 -7.11
C TYR A 67 5.26 -15.74 -6.97
N HIS A 68 4.33 -15.57 -7.93
CA HIS A 68 2.97 -16.10 -7.84
C HIS A 68 2.90 -17.62 -7.59
N HIS A 69 3.85 -18.38 -8.14
CA HIS A 69 3.94 -19.84 -7.99
C HIS A 69 4.89 -20.30 -6.86
N SER A 70 5.40 -19.37 -6.04
CA SER A 70 6.28 -19.71 -4.92
C SER A 70 5.48 -20.35 -3.77
N TYR A 71 6.12 -21.28 -3.04
CA TYR A 71 5.55 -21.95 -1.88
C TYR A 71 5.38 -21.04 -0.66
N SER A 72 6.12 -19.93 -0.61
CA SER A 72 6.23 -19.06 0.57
C SER A 72 5.49 -17.72 0.43
N VAL A 73 4.83 -17.48 -0.70
CA VAL A 73 4.25 -16.18 -1.06
C VAL A 73 2.72 -16.25 -1.12
N VAL A 74 2.07 -15.23 -0.56
CA VAL A 74 0.63 -15.02 -0.68
C VAL A 74 0.34 -14.42 -2.06
N ARG A 75 -0.70 -14.90 -2.74
CA ARG A 75 -1.07 -14.48 -4.09
C ARG A 75 -1.87 -13.17 -4.09
N GLY A 76 -1.35 -12.16 -3.38
CA GLY A 76 -1.95 -10.83 -3.23
C GLY A 76 -2.28 -10.50 -1.78
N CYS A 77 -2.10 -9.24 -1.40
CA CYS A 77 -2.45 -8.75 -0.07
C CYS A 77 -3.97 -8.73 0.17
N ASP A 78 -4.76 -8.71 -0.91
CA ASP A 78 -6.23 -8.80 -0.93
C ASP A 78 -6.79 -10.01 -0.19
N GLN A 79 -6.02 -11.10 -0.12
CA GLN A 79 -6.43 -12.31 0.60
C GLN A 79 -6.44 -12.10 2.13
N ILE A 80 -5.70 -11.10 2.62
CA ILE A 80 -5.48 -10.86 4.05
C ILE A 80 -6.21 -9.59 4.52
N ILE A 81 -6.18 -8.55 3.70
CA ILE A 81 -6.73 -7.22 4.01
C ILE A 81 -7.50 -6.67 2.80
N PRO A 82 -8.54 -5.86 3.00
CA PRO A 82 -9.23 -5.20 1.89
C PRO A 82 -8.33 -4.12 1.28
N VAL A 83 -8.23 -4.09 -0.04
CA VAL A 83 -7.43 -3.10 -0.79
C VAL A 83 -8.33 -2.09 -1.49
N ASP A 84 -7.95 -0.82 -1.42
CA ASP A 84 -8.70 0.28 -2.00
C ASP A 84 -8.21 0.69 -3.39
N ILE A 85 -6.89 0.69 -3.59
CA ILE A 85 -6.20 1.15 -4.79
C ILE A 85 -5.03 0.20 -5.09
N TYR A 86 -4.87 -0.15 -6.35
CA TYR A 86 -3.76 -0.97 -6.84
C TYR A 86 -2.84 -0.12 -7.71
N VAL A 87 -1.56 -0.07 -7.35
CA VAL A 87 -0.52 0.58 -8.15
C VAL A 87 0.24 -0.50 -8.91
N PRO A 88 0.05 -0.63 -10.24
CA PRO A 88 0.76 -1.63 -11.04
C PRO A 88 2.24 -1.26 -11.25
N GLY A 89 3.11 -2.27 -11.31
CA GLY A 89 4.53 -2.11 -11.65
C GLY A 89 5.47 -3.09 -10.92
N CYS A 90 6.65 -3.34 -11.49
CA CYS A 90 7.67 -4.23 -10.90
C CYS A 90 9.11 -3.79 -11.27
N PRO A 91 9.66 -2.71 -10.68
CA PRO A 91 9.02 -1.84 -9.67
C PRO A 91 8.11 -0.79 -10.30
N PRO A 92 7.05 -0.31 -9.60
CA PRO A 92 6.29 0.85 -10.03
C PRO A 92 7.16 2.11 -9.99
N THR A 93 6.95 3.03 -10.94
CA THR A 93 7.64 4.32 -10.93
C THR A 93 7.16 5.17 -9.75
N SER A 94 8.01 6.11 -9.30
CA SER A 94 7.62 7.04 -8.22
C SER A 94 6.37 7.84 -8.58
N GLU A 95 6.23 8.23 -9.85
CA GLU A 95 5.08 8.95 -10.39
C GLU A 95 3.81 8.11 -10.34
N ALA A 96 3.89 6.81 -10.66
CA ALA A 96 2.75 5.91 -10.56
C ALA A 96 2.25 5.77 -9.11
N LEU A 97 3.16 5.76 -8.12
CA LEU A 97 2.76 5.76 -6.71
C LEU A 97 2.06 7.07 -6.33
N ILE A 98 2.59 8.23 -6.74
CA ILE A 98 1.96 9.53 -6.48
C ILE A 98 0.57 9.59 -7.14
N HIS A 99 0.44 9.09 -8.37
CA HIS A 99 -0.85 8.98 -9.03
C HIS A 99 -1.84 8.14 -8.23
N GLY A 100 -1.42 6.98 -7.70
CA GLY A 100 -2.26 6.15 -6.84
C GLY A 100 -2.69 6.85 -5.55
N ILE A 101 -1.83 7.70 -4.97
CA ILE A 101 -2.18 8.53 -3.81
C ILE A 101 -3.24 9.57 -4.18
N ILE A 102 -3.07 10.27 -5.31
CA ILE A 102 -4.04 11.27 -5.80
C ILE A 102 -5.38 10.60 -6.12
N GLU A 103 -5.36 9.40 -6.70
CA GLU A 103 -6.56 8.61 -6.95
C GLU A 103 -7.28 8.24 -5.65
N LEU A 104 -6.53 7.85 -4.61
CA LEU A 104 -7.10 7.62 -3.28
C LEU A 104 -7.72 8.90 -2.71
N GLN A 105 -7.05 10.05 -2.81
CA GLN A 105 -7.60 11.34 -2.37
C GLN A 105 -8.91 11.67 -3.10
N ASN A 106 -8.98 11.41 -4.41
CA ASN A 106 -10.20 11.59 -5.19
C ASN A 106 -11.31 10.62 -4.75
N LYS A 107 -10.98 9.38 -4.40
CA LYS A 107 -11.92 8.39 -3.84
C LYS A 107 -12.48 8.85 -2.49
N ILE A 108 -11.63 9.43 -1.63
CA ILE A 108 -12.04 9.99 -0.33
C ILE A 108 -12.95 11.20 -0.52
N LYS A 109 -12.59 12.12 -1.43
CA LYS A 109 -13.38 13.32 -1.73
C LYS A 109 -14.77 13.02 -2.29
N LYS A 110 -14.94 11.90 -2.99
CA LYS A 110 -16.27 11.45 -3.48
C LYS A 110 -17.15 10.86 -2.37
N ARG A 111 -16.57 10.48 -1.23
CA ARG A 111 -17.28 9.90 -0.09
C ARG A 111 -17.77 10.95 0.91
N SER A 112 -17.19 12.16 0.88
CA SER A 112 -17.65 13.35 1.61
C SER A 112 -18.72 14.11 0.84
#